data_AF-A0A7C1IY73-F1
#
_entry.id   AF-A0A7C1IY73-F1
#
_cell.length_a   1.000
_cell.length_b   1.000
_cell.length_c   1.000
_cell.angle_alpha   90.00
_cell.angle_beta   90.00
_cell.angle_gamma   90.00
#
_symmetry.space_group_name_H-M   'P 1'
#
loop_
_entity.id
_entity.type
_entity.pdbx_description
1 polymer ?
#
loop_
_entity_poly.entity_id
_entity_poly.type
_entity_poly.pdbx_seq_one_letter_code
_entity_poly.pdbx_strand_id
1 'polypeptide(L)'
;ALLADTDAQVFFFGLGTPTRGKEARGTTREARFCPYCGQELNYAYYHYSQLGAYSCTSCGFKRPPAQVEALSVQILNGVTRAIVRVRNEIVTLALPTVGFYNVYNALAVFGAGLWLGIIPAQIAATLGHYVPATGRLQEFIYKGRPVYLNLVKNPAGFNESLNLLTATWEAKDLFIALNDNDADGRDISWIWDVDFERLQNRNEILRIVCAGTRAEEMAVRLKYAGIPAQKIETCHRFSAGIRRTLEGYGSVVYLLATYTALWPVEKILRRFATEVNSAHGMPPLP
;
A
#
# COMPACT_ATOMS: atom_id res chain seq x y z
N ALA A 1 -12.23 -20.97 -15.51
CA ALA A 1 -11.35 -20.69 -16.66
C ALA A 1 -10.72 -19.32 -16.42
N LEU A 2 -9.39 -19.25 -16.42
CA LEU A 2 -8.69 -17.98 -16.51
C LEU A 2 -8.88 -17.41 -17.92
N LEU A 3 -8.72 -16.09 -18.10
CA LEU A 3 -8.71 -15.47 -19.44
C LEU A 3 -7.68 -16.14 -20.38
N ALA A 4 -6.59 -16.63 -19.80
CA ALA A 4 -5.55 -17.37 -20.51
C ALA A 4 -6.00 -18.74 -21.06
N ASP A 5 -7.13 -19.28 -20.58
CA ASP A 5 -7.71 -20.53 -21.06
C ASP A 5 -8.68 -20.30 -22.23
N THR A 6 -8.78 -19.06 -22.74
CA THR A 6 -9.66 -18.67 -23.83
C THR A 6 -8.86 -18.34 -25.09
N ASP A 7 -9.54 -18.24 -26.24
CA ASP A 7 -8.92 -17.81 -27.51
C ASP A 7 -8.62 -16.30 -27.56
N ALA A 8 -8.89 -15.56 -26.47
CA ALA A 8 -8.58 -14.14 -26.39
C ALA A 8 -7.07 -13.92 -26.39
N GLN A 9 -6.64 -12.85 -27.07
CA GLN A 9 -5.26 -12.41 -26.98
C GLN A 9 -4.98 -11.89 -25.56
N VAL A 10 -4.07 -12.54 -24.85
CA VAL A 10 -3.68 -12.19 -23.48
C VAL A 10 -2.32 -11.53 -23.44
N PHE A 11 -2.20 -10.56 -22.53
CA PHE A 11 -0.95 -9.85 -22.27
C PHE A 11 -0.63 -9.95 -20.78
N PHE A 12 0.55 -10.48 -20.45
CA PHE A 12 0.99 -10.66 -19.07
C PHE A 12 2.00 -9.59 -18.67
N PHE A 13 1.86 -9.11 -17.45
CA PHE A 13 2.82 -8.22 -16.82
C PHE A 13 3.16 -8.72 -15.41
N GLY A 14 4.34 -8.36 -14.89
CA GLY A 14 4.71 -8.73 -13.53
C GLY A 14 6.09 -8.26 -13.10
N LEU A 15 6.46 -8.62 -11.88
CA LEU A 15 7.79 -8.34 -11.32
C LEU A 15 8.67 -9.59 -11.45
N GLY A 16 9.81 -9.47 -12.11
CA GLY A 16 10.67 -10.59 -12.51
C GLY A 16 11.73 -10.99 -11.49
N THR A 17 11.93 -10.21 -10.43
CA THR A 17 12.97 -10.47 -9.44
C THR A 17 12.41 -10.54 -8.01
N PRO A 18 13.05 -11.32 -7.12
CA PRO A 18 12.78 -11.26 -5.69
C PRO A 18 13.15 -9.87 -5.18
N THR A 19 12.17 -8.98 -5.15
CA THR A 19 12.35 -7.59 -4.73
C THR A 19 12.12 -7.40 -3.23
N ARG A 20 11.56 -8.40 -2.55
CA ARG A 20 11.43 -8.49 -1.10
C ARG A 20 12.16 -9.74 -0.59
N GLY A 21 12.91 -9.58 0.50
CA GLY A 21 13.67 -10.66 1.14
C GLY A 21 12.78 -11.67 1.90
N LYS A 22 13.34 -12.34 2.92
CA LYS A 22 12.66 -13.35 3.76
C LYS A 22 11.39 -12.85 4.48
N GLU A 23 11.15 -11.54 4.54
CA GLU A 23 9.98 -10.89 5.16
C GLU A 23 8.64 -11.32 4.55
N ALA A 24 8.64 -11.78 3.31
CA ALA A 24 7.49 -12.38 2.62
C ALA A 24 6.91 -13.65 3.28
N ARG A 25 7.65 -14.30 4.19
CA ARG A 25 7.28 -15.63 4.70
C ARG A 25 6.17 -15.59 5.77
N GLY A 26 6.00 -14.47 6.47
CA GLY A 26 5.12 -14.35 7.64
C GLY A 26 3.75 -13.70 7.41
N THR A 27 3.52 -13.09 6.24
CA THR A 27 2.25 -12.40 5.95
C THR A 27 1.14 -13.41 5.67
N THR A 28 -0.09 -13.15 6.16
CA THR A 28 -1.28 -13.90 5.76
C THR A 28 -1.39 -13.99 4.24
N ARG A 29 -1.32 -15.21 3.69
CA ARG A 29 -1.33 -15.44 2.24
C ARG A 29 -2.75 -15.73 1.77
N GLU A 30 -3.20 -14.99 0.76
CA GLU A 30 -4.45 -15.26 0.05
C GLU A 30 -4.21 -16.27 -1.08
N ALA A 31 -5.24 -17.01 -1.49
CA ALA A 31 -5.24 -17.88 -2.69
C ALA A 31 -4.02 -18.83 -2.84
N ARG A 32 -3.70 -19.59 -1.77
CA ARG A 32 -2.54 -20.51 -1.72
C ARG A 32 -2.70 -21.78 -2.55
N PHE A 33 -3.92 -22.09 -3.00
CA PHE A 33 -4.24 -23.33 -3.69
C PHE A 33 -4.37 -23.13 -5.19
N CYS A 34 -3.94 -24.13 -5.96
CA CYS A 34 -3.99 -24.13 -7.40
C CYS A 34 -5.45 -24.07 -7.89
N PRO A 35 -5.80 -23.14 -8.79
CA PRO A 35 -7.17 -23.00 -9.28
C PRO A 35 -7.64 -24.17 -10.17
N TYR A 36 -6.73 -25.04 -10.62
CA TYR A 36 -7.06 -26.18 -11.49
C TYR A 36 -7.19 -27.51 -10.73
N CYS A 37 -6.31 -27.77 -9.76
CA CYS A 37 -6.25 -29.07 -9.08
C CYS A 37 -6.36 -28.99 -7.55
N GLY A 38 -6.46 -27.80 -6.96
CA GLY A 38 -6.60 -27.59 -5.52
C GLY A 38 -5.34 -27.85 -4.69
N GLN A 39 -4.25 -28.34 -5.27
CA GLN A 39 -2.96 -28.53 -4.56
C GLN A 39 -2.34 -27.19 -4.17
N GLU A 40 -1.62 -27.16 -3.04
CA GLU A 40 -0.94 -25.94 -2.58
C GLU A 40 0.15 -25.52 -3.59
N LEU A 41 0.23 -24.21 -3.88
CA LEU A 41 1.16 -23.64 -4.83
C LEU A 41 2.55 -23.45 -4.20
N ASN A 42 3.58 -23.81 -4.96
CA ASN A 42 4.98 -23.53 -4.63
C ASN A 42 5.40 -22.18 -5.20
N TYR A 43 6.03 -21.34 -4.40
CA TYR A 43 6.53 -20.02 -4.80
C TYR A 43 8.07 -19.99 -4.78
N ALA A 44 8.68 -19.68 -5.93
CA ALA A 44 10.13 -19.41 -5.99
C ALA A 44 10.48 -18.10 -5.28
N TYR A 45 9.62 -17.09 -5.42
CA TYR A 45 9.65 -15.84 -4.66
C TYR A 45 8.26 -15.24 -4.57
N TYR A 46 8.10 -14.30 -3.65
CA TYR A 46 6.84 -13.68 -3.31
C TYR A 46 7.01 -12.17 -3.13
N HIS A 47 5.99 -11.40 -3.52
CA HIS A 47 5.96 -9.95 -3.30
C HIS A 47 4.97 -9.56 -2.20
N TYR A 48 3.68 -9.83 -2.40
CA TYR A 48 2.61 -9.61 -1.41
C TYR A 48 1.31 -10.32 -1.85
N SER A 49 0.40 -10.53 -0.91
CA SER A 49 -0.85 -11.31 -1.02
C SER A 49 -0.72 -12.69 -1.72
N GLN A 50 -1.02 -12.77 -3.02
CA GLN A 50 -0.89 -13.98 -3.86
C GLN A 50 0.13 -13.81 -5.00
N LEU A 51 0.75 -12.63 -5.10
CA LEU A 51 1.62 -12.25 -6.21
C LEU A 51 3.07 -12.73 -5.99
N GLY A 52 3.59 -13.43 -6.99
CA GLY A 52 4.94 -13.97 -6.98
C GLY A 52 5.15 -14.96 -8.12
N ALA A 53 6.29 -15.64 -8.11
CA ALA A 53 6.58 -16.72 -9.06
C ALA A 53 6.04 -18.05 -8.53
N TYR A 54 4.73 -18.27 -8.73
CA TYR A 54 4.04 -19.50 -8.33
C TYR A 54 4.18 -20.62 -9.37
N SER A 55 4.09 -21.85 -8.89
CA SER A 55 4.07 -23.08 -9.68
C SER A 55 3.35 -24.20 -8.92
N CYS A 56 2.57 -24.99 -9.64
CA CYS A 56 1.90 -26.18 -9.12
C CYS A 56 2.68 -27.42 -9.56
N THR A 57 3.16 -28.21 -8.61
CA THR A 57 3.92 -29.45 -8.90
C THR A 57 3.05 -30.59 -9.39
N SER A 58 1.74 -30.56 -9.12
CA SER A 58 0.81 -31.61 -9.54
C SER A 58 0.34 -31.47 -11.00
N CYS A 59 -0.22 -30.32 -11.38
CA CYS A 59 -0.81 -30.13 -12.72
C CYS A 59 -0.02 -29.21 -13.67
N GLY A 60 1.12 -28.66 -13.23
CA GLY A 60 1.98 -27.81 -14.07
C GLY A 60 1.54 -26.35 -14.22
N PHE A 61 0.37 -25.95 -13.66
CA PHE A 61 -0.05 -24.55 -13.62
C PHE A 61 1.02 -23.67 -12.97
N LYS A 62 1.45 -22.60 -13.64
CA LYS A 62 2.54 -21.74 -13.16
C LYS A 62 2.41 -20.33 -13.71
N ARG A 63 3.15 -19.40 -13.11
CA ARG A 63 3.23 -18.03 -13.60
C ARG A 63 3.69 -18.03 -15.07
N PRO A 64 2.93 -17.41 -15.99
CA PRO A 64 3.31 -17.32 -17.40
C PRO A 64 4.45 -16.29 -17.60
N PRO A 65 5.19 -16.41 -18.72
CA PRO A 65 6.16 -15.40 -19.10
C PRO A 65 5.46 -14.06 -19.36
N ALA A 66 6.04 -12.97 -18.83
CA ALA A 66 5.48 -11.63 -18.95
C ALA A 66 6.11 -10.86 -20.12
N GLN A 67 5.27 -10.19 -20.90
CA GLN A 67 5.68 -9.26 -21.95
C GLN A 67 6.13 -7.92 -21.36
N VAL A 68 5.60 -7.52 -20.21
CA VAL A 68 6.07 -6.35 -19.45
C VAL A 68 6.54 -6.81 -18.08
N GLU A 69 7.83 -6.65 -17.81
CA GLU A 69 8.42 -7.16 -16.59
C GLU A 69 9.36 -6.16 -15.93
N ALA A 70 9.08 -5.79 -14.68
CA ALA A 70 10.04 -5.03 -13.89
C ALA A 70 11.15 -5.97 -13.40
N LEU A 71 12.37 -5.71 -13.85
CA LEU A 71 13.58 -6.50 -13.56
C LEU A 71 14.25 -6.03 -12.27
N SER A 72 14.12 -4.77 -11.90
CA SER A 72 14.60 -4.24 -10.62
C SER A 72 13.69 -3.12 -10.15
N VAL A 73 13.58 -2.98 -8.83
CA VAL A 73 12.83 -1.90 -8.18
C VAL A 73 13.68 -1.36 -7.05
N GLN A 74 13.84 -0.05 -7.00
CA GLN A 74 14.54 0.67 -5.95
C GLN A 74 13.69 1.84 -5.52
N ILE A 75 13.65 2.11 -4.21
CA ILE A 75 12.97 3.27 -3.66
C ILE A 75 14.06 4.20 -3.12
N LEU A 76 14.13 5.42 -3.65
CA LEU A 76 15.10 6.42 -3.23
C LEU A 76 14.39 7.77 -3.09
N ASN A 77 14.50 8.40 -1.92
CA ASN A 77 13.96 9.74 -1.64
C ASN A 77 12.48 9.90 -2.04
N GLY A 78 11.63 8.92 -1.71
CA GLY A 78 10.20 8.97 -2.04
C GLY A 78 9.85 8.65 -3.51
N VAL A 79 10.85 8.36 -4.35
CA VAL A 79 10.65 8.00 -5.75
C VAL A 79 10.93 6.52 -5.96
N THR A 80 9.99 5.80 -6.54
CA THR A 80 10.20 4.42 -6.96
C THR A 80 10.80 4.40 -8.37
N ARG A 81 12.02 3.88 -8.50
CA ARG A 81 12.67 3.64 -9.79
C ARG A 81 12.62 2.16 -10.12
N ALA A 82 12.33 1.84 -11.38
CA ALA A 82 12.34 0.47 -11.87
C ALA A 82 12.96 0.37 -13.25
N ILE A 83 13.67 -0.73 -13.50
CA ILE A 83 14.07 -1.13 -14.85
C ILE A 83 13.02 -2.08 -15.38
N VAL A 84 12.32 -1.70 -16.45
CA VAL A 84 11.20 -2.43 -17.02
C VAL A 84 11.58 -2.97 -18.38
N ARG A 85 11.51 -4.29 -18.55
CA ARG A 85 11.59 -4.96 -19.84
C ARG A 85 10.22 -4.95 -20.49
N VAL A 86 10.14 -4.41 -21.70
CA VAL A 86 8.93 -4.41 -22.52
C VAL A 86 9.24 -5.18 -23.81
N ARG A 87 8.77 -6.42 -23.89
CA ARG A 87 9.16 -7.39 -24.93
C ARG A 87 10.69 -7.53 -24.98
N ASN A 88 11.33 -6.89 -25.97
CA ASN A 88 12.78 -6.93 -26.21
C ASN A 88 13.47 -5.59 -25.89
N GLU A 89 12.73 -4.60 -25.40
CA GLU A 89 13.24 -3.27 -25.06
C GLU A 89 13.37 -3.12 -23.54
N ILE A 90 14.25 -2.22 -23.10
CA ILE A 90 14.42 -1.84 -21.69
C ILE A 90 14.07 -0.37 -21.54
N VAL A 91 13.23 -0.06 -20.55
CA VAL A 91 12.81 1.30 -20.22
C VAL A 91 13.02 1.55 -18.74
N THR A 92 13.50 2.74 -18.39
CA THR A 92 13.57 3.20 -17.01
C THR A 92 12.26 3.87 -16.63
N LEU A 93 11.64 3.36 -15.57
CA LEU A 93 10.45 3.94 -14.95
C LEU A 93 10.86 4.69 -13.69
N ALA A 94 10.36 5.91 -13.54
CA ALA A 94 10.37 6.64 -12.28
C ALA A 94 8.93 6.97 -11.90
N LEU A 95 8.49 6.54 -10.72
CA LEU A 95 7.19 6.85 -10.18
C LEU A 95 7.36 7.81 -9.00
N PRO A 96 6.64 8.95 -8.97
CA PRO A 96 6.62 9.87 -7.84
C PRO A 96 5.77 9.33 -6.66
N THR A 97 5.70 8.01 -6.53
CA THR A 97 5.02 7.31 -5.44
C THR A 97 5.92 6.23 -4.89
N VAL A 98 5.75 5.92 -3.62
CA VAL A 98 6.34 4.74 -2.98
C VAL A 98 5.29 3.63 -2.83
N GLY A 99 5.76 2.42 -2.56
CA GLY A 99 4.93 1.23 -2.42
C GLY A 99 5.04 0.28 -3.62
N PHE A 100 5.30 -0.99 -3.35
CA PHE A 100 5.52 -1.99 -4.40
C PHE A 100 4.27 -2.25 -5.25
N TYR A 101 3.08 -2.06 -4.67
CA TYR A 101 1.82 -2.15 -5.39
C TYR A 101 1.72 -1.12 -6.53
N ASN A 102 2.32 0.07 -6.38
CA ASN A 102 2.31 1.09 -7.44
C ASN A 102 3.16 0.67 -8.65
N VAL A 103 4.18 -0.16 -8.45
CA VAL A 103 4.91 -0.76 -9.58
C VAL A 103 3.99 -1.68 -10.38
N TYR A 104 3.23 -2.56 -9.71
CA TYR A 104 2.23 -3.40 -10.40
C TYR A 104 1.19 -2.56 -11.15
N ASN A 105 0.69 -1.48 -10.56
CA ASN A 105 -0.22 -0.55 -11.23
C ASN A 105 0.41 0.05 -12.49
N ALA A 106 1.66 0.50 -12.39
CA ALA A 106 2.39 1.05 -13.54
C ALA A 106 2.60 0.00 -14.63
N LEU A 107 2.95 -1.24 -14.29
CA LEU A 107 3.10 -2.32 -15.28
C LEU A 107 1.77 -2.66 -15.97
N ALA A 108 0.64 -2.54 -15.27
CA ALA A 108 -0.69 -2.66 -15.89
C ALA A 108 -0.93 -1.51 -16.90
N VAL A 109 -0.51 -0.28 -16.58
CA VAL A 109 -0.56 0.87 -17.50
C VAL A 109 0.32 0.63 -18.73
N PHE A 110 1.51 0.04 -18.57
CA PHE A 110 2.30 -0.43 -19.71
C PHE A 110 1.53 -1.43 -20.57
N GLY A 111 0.92 -2.46 -19.96
CA GLY A 111 0.09 -3.43 -20.69
C GLY A 111 -1.03 -2.77 -21.51
N ALA A 112 -1.78 -1.86 -20.89
CA ALA A 112 -2.86 -1.13 -21.55
C ALA A 112 -2.35 -0.16 -22.63
N GLY A 113 -1.29 0.60 -22.35
CA GLY A 113 -0.71 1.54 -23.31
C GLY A 113 -0.16 0.83 -24.54
N LEU A 114 0.51 -0.31 -24.36
CA LEU A 114 1.00 -1.13 -25.48
C LEU A 114 -0.13 -1.72 -26.31
N TRP A 115 -1.23 -2.10 -25.67
CA TRP A 115 -2.45 -2.55 -26.37
C TRP A 115 -3.03 -1.42 -27.24
N LEU A 116 -2.95 -0.18 -26.77
CA LEU A 116 -3.37 1.03 -27.51
C LEU A 116 -2.32 1.55 -28.51
N GLY A 117 -1.18 0.87 -28.68
CA GLY A 117 -0.13 1.29 -29.60
C GLY A 117 0.74 2.46 -29.11
N ILE A 118 0.70 2.81 -27.83
CA ILE A 118 1.57 3.82 -27.23
C ILE A 118 2.96 3.23 -27.00
N ILE A 119 4.00 3.95 -27.40
CA ILE A 119 5.37 3.45 -27.28
C ILE A 119 5.82 3.41 -25.80
N PRO A 120 6.64 2.42 -25.40
CA PRO A 120 7.07 2.22 -24.02
C PRO A 120 7.66 3.48 -23.34
N ALA A 121 8.47 4.24 -24.08
CA ALA A 121 9.13 5.44 -23.57
C ALA A 121 8.12 6.55 -23.20
N GLN A 122 7.06 6.72 -23.99
CA GLN A 122 6.00 7.69 -23.70
C GLN A 122 5.22 7.31 -22.44
N ILE A 123 4.90 6.02 -22.29
CA ILE A 123 4.21 5.50 -21.09
C ILE A 123 5.04 5.79 -19.84
N ALA A 124 6.34 5.50 -19.87
CA ALA A 124 7.25 5.75 -18.75
C ALA A 124 7.34 7.25 -18.41
N ALA A 125 7.46 8.11 -19.42
CA ALA A 125 7.51 9.55 -19.24
C ALA A 125 6.24 10.09 -18.59
N THR A 126 5.06 9.69 -19.08
CA THR A 126 3.76 10.11 -18.51
C THR A 126 3.60 9.66 -17.06
N LEU A 127 3.98 8.40 -16.74
CA LEU A 127 3.94 7.89 -15.37
C LEU A 127 4.88 8.66 -14.42
N GLY A 128 5.96 9.25 -14.94
CA GLY A 128 6.87 10.12 -14.19
C GLY A 128 6.22 11.42 -13.70
N HIS A 129 5.13 11.84 -14.32
CA HIS A 129 4.37 13.05 -13.95
C HIS A 129 3.07 12.72 -13.18
N TYR A 130 2.88 11.47 -12.74
CA TYR A 130 1.68 11.07 -12.01
C TYR A 130 1.55 11.82 -10.69
N VAL A 131 0.41 12.45 -10.43
CA VAL A 131 0.08 13.02 -9.12
C VAL A 131 -0.82 12.04 -8.39
N PRO A 132 -0.45 11.58 -7.17
CA PRO A 132 -1.29 10.69 -6.39
C PRO A 132 -2.63 11.34 -6.06
N ALA A 133 -3.69 10.54 -6.11
CA ALA A 133 -4.99 10.96 -5.60
C ALA A 133 -4.92 11.22 -4.07
N THR A 134 -5.83 12.07 -3.58
CA THR A 134 -6.01 12.38 -2.16
C THR A 134 -5.97 11.14 -1.28
N GLY A 135 -5.26 11.22 -0.16
CA GLY A 135 -5.12 10.13 0.80
C GLY A 135 -4.21 8.97 0.36
N ARG A 136 -3.40 9.11 -0.70
CA ARG A 136 -2.38 8.10 -1.07
C ARG A 136 -0.99 8.64 -0.80
N LEU A 137 -0.53 8.47 0.44
CA LEU A 137 0.69 9.10 0.96
C LEU A 137 0.71 10.60 0.71
N GLN A 138 -0.44 11.23 0.93
CA GLN A 138 -0.61 12.66 0.79
C GLN A 138 0.20 13.36 1.89
N GLU A 139 1.10 14.24 1.47
CA GLU A 139 2.08 14.88 2.35
C GLU A 139 1.63 16.26 2.80
N PHE A 140 1.74 16.48 4.11
CA PHE A 140 1.52 17.75 4.78
C PHE A 140 2.72 18.11 5.66
N ILE A 141 2.84 19.39 6.01
CA ILE A 141 3.83 19.89 6.97
C ILE A 141 3.11 20.53 8.14
N TYR A 142 3.41 20.05 9.36
CA TYR A 142 2.94 20.63 10.62
C TYR A 142 4.13 21.06 11.47
N LYS A 143 4.28 22.39 11.67
CA LYS A 143 5.39 22.98 12.44
C LYS A 143 6.78 22.45 12.01
N GLY A 144 6.99 22.34 10.69
CA GLY A 144 8.24 21.85 10.12
C GLY A 144 8.41 20.32 10.12
N ARG A 145 7.43 19.56 10.62
CA ARG A 145 7.47 18.09 10.62
C ARG A 145 6.60 17.51 9.51
N PRO A 146 7.06 16.46 8.81
CA PRO A 146 6.26 15.75 7.82
C PRO A 146 5.08 15.02 8.46
N VAL A 147 3.94 15.08 7.79
CA VAL A 147 2.71 14.39 8.14
C VAL A 147 2.16 13.69 6.91
N TYR A 148 1.93 12.39 6.99
CA TYR A 148 1.43 11.59 5.88
C TYR A 148 0.01 11.08 6.14
N LEU A 149 -0.90 11.32 5.21
CA LEU A 149 -2.23 10.72 5.22
C LEU A 149 -2.31 9.58 4.20
N ASN A 150 -2.70 8.38 4.66
CA ASN A 150 -2.84 7.21 3.82
C ASN A 150 -4.16 6.48 4.03
N LEU A 151 -4.81 6.11 2.93
CA LEU A 151 -6.02 5.29 2.88
C LEU A 151 -5.67 3.82 3.13
N VAL A 152 -6.38 3.19 4.06
CA VAL A 152 -6.32 1.76 4.34
C VAL A 152 -7.72 1.16 4.26
N LYS A 153 -7.90 0.06 3.53
CA LYS A 153 -9.23 -0.53 3.29
C LYS A 153 -9.31 -2.05 3.41
N ASN A 154 -8.16 -2.70 3.54
CA ASN A 154 -8.04 -4.15 3.55
C ASN A 154 -6.67 -4.56 4.11
N PRO A 155 -6.46 -5.85 4.42
CA PRO A 155 -5.22 -6.33 5.03
C PRO A 155 -3.97 -6.00 4.20
N ALA A 156 -4.02 -6.26 2.88
CA ALA A 156 -2.91 -5.99 1.98
C ALA A 156 -2.50 -4.51 1.98
N GLY A 157 -3.45 -3.58 1.83
CA GLY A 157 -3.18 -2.14 1.82
C GLY A 157 -2.67 -1.62 3.17
N PHE A 158 -3.18 -2.16 4.28
CA PHE A 158 -2.67 -1.82 5.61
C PHE A 158 -1.24 -2.35 5.80
N ASN A 159 -0.97 -3.60 5.44
CA ASN A 159 0.37 -4.21 5.52
C ASN A 159 1.40 -3.45 4.67
N GLU A 160 1.00 -2.90 3.53
CA GLU A 160 1.85 -1.99 2.75
C GLU A 160 2.13 -0.67 3.48
N SER A 161 1.16 -0.13 4.23
CA SER A 161 1.38 1.03 5.09
C SER A 161 2.33 0.69 6.25
N LEU A 162 2.19 -0.49 6.86
CA LEU A 162 3.12 -0.97 7.90
C LEU A 162 4.55 -1.16 7.36
N ASN A 163 4.69 -1.68 6.14
CA ASN A 163 5.99 -1.79 5.47
C ASN A 163 6.69 -0.42 5.43
N LEU A 164 5.98 0.63 5.02
CA LEU A 164 6.52 1.99 4.97
C LEU A 164 6.88 2.51 6.36
N LEU A 165 6.02 2.30 7.37
CA LEU A 165 6.27 2.71 8.75
C LEU A 165 7.51 2.04 9.36
N THR A 166 7.73 0.76 9.05
CA THR A 166 8.85 -0.02 9.60
C THR A 166 10.16 0.12 8.82
N ALA A 167 10.14 0.73 7.63
CA ALA A 167 11.32 0.90 6.79
C ALA A 167 12.31 1.95 7.32
N THR A 168 11.86 2.88 8.16
CA THR A 168 12.69 3.92 8.77
C THR A 168 12.70 3.82 10.29
N TRP A 169 13.76 4.33 10.93
CA TRP A 169 13.96 4.28 12.39
C TRP A 169 13.64 5.60 13.10
N GLU A 170 13.21 6.62 12.35
CA GLU A 170 12.80 7.91 12.90
C GLU A 170 11.58 7.77 13.83
N ALA A 171 11.46 8.64 14.82
CA ALA A 171 10.37 8.59 15.80
C ALA A 171 9.04 9.02 15.19
N LYS A 172 7.97 8.24 15.45
CA LYS A 172 6.68 8.36 14.78
C LYS A 172 5.53 8.45 15.77
N ASP A 173 4.59 9.34 15.52
CA ASP A 173 3.24 9.29 16.10
C ASP A 173 2.24 8.81 15.06
N LEU A 174 1.34 7.93 15.46
CA LEU A 174 0.34 7.31 14.59
C LEU A 174 -1.07 7.74 15.00
N PHE A 175 -1.91 7.96 14.01
CA PHE A 175 -3.35 8.09 14.15
C PHE A 175 -4.02 7.07 13.22
N ILE A 176 -4.91 6.25 13.74
CA ILE A 176 -5.59 5.19 12.97
C ILE A 176 -7.09 5.40 13.11
N ALA A 177 -7.77 5.73 12.00
CA ALA A 177 -9.21 5.91 11.95
C ALA A 177 -9.91 4.73 11.26
N LEU A 178 -10.62 3.93 12.06
CA LEU A 178 -11.38 2.76 11.63
C LEU A 178 -12.88 3.07 11.71
N ASN A 179 -13.53 3.08 10.54
CA ASN A 179 -14.98 3.10 10.40
C ASN A 179 -15.47 1.77 9.84
N ASP A 180 -16.77 1.52 10.02
CA ASP A 180 -17.50 0.33 9.55
C ASP A 180 -18.80 0.71 8.81
N ASN A 181 -18.83 1.86 8.14
CA ASN A 181 -20.00 2.22 7.32
C ASN A 181 -20.11 1.31 6.09
N ASP A 182 -21.20 1.42 5.34
CA ASP A 182 -21.45 0.52 4.20
C ASP A 182 -20.33 0.55 3.14
N ALA A 183 -19.68 1.71 2.94
CA ALA A 183 -18.55 1.85 2.03
C ALA A 183 -17.21 1.34 2.60
N ASP A 184 -17.11 1.14 3.92
CA ASP A 184 -15.94 0.55 4.59
C ASP A 184 -16.08 -0.97 4.77
N GLY A 185 -17.32 -1.44 4.91
CA GLY A 185 -17.66 -2.81 5.32
C GLY A 185 -18.02 -2.85 6.80
N ARG A 186 -19.20 -3.41 7.11
CA ARG A 186 -19.71 -3.56 8.49
C ARG A 186 -18.88 -4.54 9.32
N ASP A 187 -18.34 -5.55 8.65
CA ASP A 187 -17.42 -6.50 9.26
C ASP A 187 -15.98 -5.97 9.20
N ILE A 188 -15.44 -5.66 10.37
CA ILE A 188 -14.07 -5.18 10.54
C ILE A 188 -13.09 -6.30 10.86
N SER A 189 -13.50 -7.57 10.80
CA SER A 189 -12.65 -8.73 11.12
C SER A 189 -11.33 -8.75 10.35
N TRP A 190 -11.28 -8.14 9.17
CA TRP A 190 -10.08 -7.99 8.35
C TRP A 190 -8.90 -7.33 9.08
N ILE A 191 -9.13 -6.52 10.13
CA ILE A 191 -8.03 -5.93 10.92
C ILE A 191 -7.19 -7.00 11.64
N TRP A 192 -7.74 -8.20 11.84
CA TRP A 192 -7.02 -9.34 12.42
C TRP A 192 -6.05 -10.00 11.43
N ASP A 193 -6.28 -9.86 10.13
CA ASP A 193 -5.38 -10.33 9.08
C ASP A 193 -4.25 -9.33 8.76
N VAL A 194 -4.26 -8.15 9.39
CA VAL A 194 -3.18 -7.15 9.31
C VAL A 194 -2.07 -7.54 10.27
N ASP A 195 -0.81 -7.50 9.83
CA ASP A 195 0.38 -7.93 10.56
C ASP A 195 0.87 -6.85 11.57
N PHE A 196 0.00 -6.38 12.45
CA PHE A 196 0.33 -5.35 13.45
C PHE A 196 1.43 -5.78 14.43
N GLU A 197 1.67 -7.08 14.58
CA GLU A 197 2.75 -7.68 15.38
C GLU A 197 4.13 -7.15 14.96
N ARG A 198 4.26 -6.65 13.73
CA ARG A 198 5.47 -5.98 13.24
C ARG A 198 5.81 -4.68 13.96
N LEU A 199 4.83 -4.08 14.63
CA LEU A 199 5.01 -2.89 15.47
C LEU A 199 5.40 -3.25 16.91
N GLN A 200 5.37 -4.53 17.28
CA GLN A 200 5.81 -4.98 18.59
C GLN A 200 7.29 -4.64 18.80
N ASN A 201 7.63 -4.15 19.99
CA ASN A 201 8.99 -3.75 20.38
C ASN A 201 9.64 -2.64 19.51
N ARG A 202 8.86 -1.93 18.68
CA ARG A 202 9.35 -0.75 17.94
C ARG A 202 9.33 0.47 18.87
N ASN A 203 10.50 0.84 19.37
CA ASN A 203 10.67 1.96 20.30
C ASN A 203 10.39 3.31 19.64
N GLU A 204 10.61 3.40 18.32
CA GLU A 204 10.37 4.60 17.54
C GLU A 204 8.87 4.88 17.30
N ILE A 205 7.97 3.91 17.52
CA ILE A 205 6.53 4.18 17.57
C ILE A 205 6.20 4.72 18.97
N LEU A 206 5.99 6.03 19.07
CA LEU A 206 5.84 6.71 20.36
C LEU A 206 4.41 6.65 20.89
N ARG A 207 3.44 6.86 20.01
CA ARG A 207 2.00 6.93 20.33
C ARG A 207 1.17 6.43 19.15
N ILE A 208 0.03 5.81 19.47
CA ILE A 208 -1.01 5.43 18.52
C ILE A 208 -2.36 5.90 19.03
N VAL A 209 -2.98 6.84 18.32
CA VAL A 209 -4.33 7.33 18.60
C VAL A 209 -5.33 6.64 17.67
N CYS A 210 -6.18 5.79 18.23
CA CYS A 210 -7.26 5.10 17.53
C CYS A 210 -8.51 5.97 17.53
N ALA A 211 -9.17 6.10 16.38
CA ALA A 211 -10.37 6.92 16.21
C ALA A 211 -11.35 6.25 15.22
N GLY A 212 -12.50 6.88 15.01
CA GLY A 212 -13.55 6.39 14.12
C GLY A 212 -14.65 5.68 14.89
N THR A 213 -15.62 5.09 14.17
CA THR A 213 -16.74 4.38 14.79
C THR A 213 -16.30 3.12 15.54
N ARG A 214 -15.13 2.56 15.19
CA ARG A 214 -14.56 1.33 15.76
C ARG A 214 -13.17 1.56 16.37
N ALA A 215 -13.00 2.69 17.05
CA ALA A 215 -11.73 3.09 17.67
C ALA A 215 -11.28 2.07 18.72
N GLU A 216 -12.21 1.57 19.53
CA GLU A 216 -12.00 0.60 20.59
C GLU A 216 -11.50 -0.73 20.03
N GLU A 217 -12.09 -1.23 18.95
CA GLU A 217 -11.70 -2.48 18.32
C GLU A 217 -10.30 -2.40 17.70
N MET A 218 -9.94 -1.26 17.10
CA MET A 218 -8.57 -1.03 16.66
C MET A 218 -7.59 -1.04 17.85
N ALA A 219 -7.93 -0.36 18.96
CA ALA A 219 -7.10 -0.38 20.16
C ALA A 219 -6.93 -1.78 20.75
N VAL A 220 -8.00 -2.59 20.77
CA VAL A 220 -7.95 -4.00 21.17
C VAL A 220 -7.05 -4.79 20.22
N ARG A 221 -7.20 -4.64 18.91
CA ARG A 221 -6.36 -5.34 17.92
C ARG A 221 -4.87 -5.04 18.12
N LEU A 222 -4.52 -3.77 18.35
CA LEU A 222 -3.14 -3.34 18.62
C LEU A 222 -2.59 -3.90 19.93
N LYS A 223 -3.42 -3.95 20.98
CA LYS A 223 -3.05 -4.59 22.25
C LYS A 223 -2.73 -6.08 22.06
N TYR A 224 -3.54 -6.80 21.27
CA TYR A 224 -3.30 -8.21 20.95
C TYR A 224 -2.06 -8.43 20.07
N ALA A 225 -1.68 -7.45 19.26
CA ALA A 225 -0.39 -7.45 18.55
C ALA A 225 0.84 -7.24 19.47
N GLY A 226 0.65 -7.07 20.77
CA GLY A 226 1.74 -6.89 21.73
C GLY A 226 2.25 -5.45 21.85
N ILE A 227 1.53 -4.46 21.32
CA ILE A 227 1.88 -3.05 21.49
C ILE A 227 1.56 -2.63 22.94
N PRO A 228 2.48 -1.97 23.67
CA PRO A 228 2.25 -1.54 25.05
C PRO A 228 1.00 -0.68 25.18
N ALA A 229 0.11 -1.02 26.11
CA ALA A 229 -1.17 -0.33 26.29
C ALA A 229 -1.01 1.18 26.56
N GLN A 230 0.09 1.59 27.18
CA GLN A 230 0.40 3.00 27.47
C GLN A 230 0.69 3.83 26.21
N LYS A 231 1.02 3.18 25.09
CA LYS A 231 1.20 3.83 23.79
C LYS A 231 -0.11 3.96 23.01
N ILE A 232 -1.17 3.25 23.40
CA ILE A 232 -2.44 3.15 22.68
C ILE A 232 -3.48 4.02 23.38
N GLU A 233 -4.18 4.84 22.60
CA GLU A 233 -5.23 5.71 23.10
C GLU A 233 -6.43 5.67 22.16
N THR A 234 -7.66 5.74 22.69
CA THR A 234 -8.87 5.94 21.87
C THR A 234 -9.34 7.38 21.92
N CYS A 235 -9.84 7.89 20.80
CA CYS A 235 -10.40 9.23 20.70
C CYS A 235 -11.52 9.28 19.65
N HIS A 236 -12.77 9.39 20.09
CA HIS A 236 -13.93 9.43 19.19
C HIS A 236 -13.98 10.69 18.32
N ARG A 237 -13.48 11.83 18.81
CA ARG A 237 -13.52 13.10 18.08
C ARG A 237 -12.27 13.25 17.22
N PHE A 238 -12.42 13.07 15.90
CA PHE A 238 -11.30 13.21 14.94
C PHE A 238 -10.46 14.46 15.15
N SER A 239 -11.06 15.64 15.36
CA SER A 239 -10.28 16.87 15.55
C SER A 239 -9.38 16.85 16.78
N ALA A 240 -9.82 16.21 17.86
CA ALA A 240 -9.03 16.08 19.08
C ALA A 240 -7.93 15.02 18.90
N GLY A 241 -8.25 13.87 18.31
CA GLY A 241 -7.28 12.80 18.06
C GLY A 241 -6.19 13.22 17.08
N ILE A 242 -6.54 13.90 15.99
CA ILE A 242 -5.58 14.46 15.02
C ILE A 242 -4.69 15.48 15.72
N ARG A 243 -5.26 16.45 16.46
CA ARG A 243 -4.46 17.43 17.19
C ARG A 243 -3.50 16.75 18.17
N ARG A 244 -3.97 15.79 18.97
CA ARG A 244 -3.15 15.07 19.95
C ARG A 244 -2.01 14.30 19.30
N THR A 245 -2.24 13.75 18.12
CA THR A 245 -1.20 13.06 17.34
C THR A 245 -0.20 14.06 16.77
N LEU A 246 -0.69 15.17 16.19
CA LEU A 246 0.13 16.29 15.73
C LEU A 246 0.86 17.03 16.87
N GLU A 247 0.46 16.88 18.12
CA GLU A 247 1.18 17.47 19.26
C GLU A 247 2.07 16.44 19.97
N GLY A 248 2.21 15.24 19.40
CA GLY A 248 3.14 14.21 19.87
C GLY A 248 4.61 14.57 19.62
N TYR A 249 5.50 13.66 20.03
CA TYR A 249 6.95 13.87 20.07
C TYR A 249 7.71 13.27 18.87
N GLY A 250 7.01 12.59 17.95
CA GLY A 250 7.58 12.03 16.75
C GLY A 250 8.14 13.12 15.83
N SER A 251 9.22 12.80 15.13
CA SER A 251 9.76 13.62 14.05
C SER A 251 8.87 13.57 12.81
N VAL A 252 8.04 12.53 12.67
CA VAL A 252 7.06 12.32 11.61
C VAL A 252 5.73 11.84 12.18
N VAL A 253 4.62 12.18 11.50
CA VAL A 253 3.28 11.74 11.88
C VAL A 253 2.63 10.98 10.73
N TYR A 254 1.96 9.86 11.02
CA TYR A 254 1.20 9.10 10.03
C TYR A 254 -0.27 8.98 10.45
N LEU A 255 -1.17 9.32 9.54
CA LEU A 255 -2.61 9.17 9.67
C LEU A 255 -3.05 8.08 8.70
N LEU A 256 -3.54 6.96 9.23
CA LEU A 256 -4.08 5.84 8.47
C LEU A 256 -5.60 5.86 8.62
N ALA A 257 -6.34 6.04 7.53
CA ALA A 257 -7.79 6.20 7.59
C ALA A 257 -8.51 5.23 6.64
N THR A 258 -9.62 4.69 7.10
CA THR A 258 -10.61 3.99 6.26
C THR A 258 -11.34 4.93 5.31
N TYR A 259 -12.09 4.37 4.35
CA TYR A 259 -12.65 5.12 3.23
C TYR A 259 -13.53 6.29 3.68
N THR A 260 -14.50 6.05 4.56
CA THR A 260 -15.39 7.12 5.04
C THR A 260 -14.74 8.03 6.07
N ALA A 261 -13.67 7.58 6.73
CA ALA A 261 -12.88 8.39 7.66
C ALA A 261 -11.91 9.33 6.93
N LEU A 262 -11.49 9.00 5.71
CA LEU A 262 -10.44 9.71 4.98
C LEU A 262 -10.77 11.19 4.78
N TRP A 263 -11.93 11.51 4.21
CA TRP A 263 -12.31 12.88 3.90
C TRP A 263 -12.49 13.77 5.15
N PRO A 264 -13.19 13.32 6.22
CA PRO A 264 -13.22 14.07 7.48
C PRO A 264 -11.82 14.34 8.05
N VAL A 265 -10.94 13.33 8.05
CA VAL A 265 -9.58 13.44 8.57
C VAL A 265 -8.78 14.44 7.75
N GLU A 266 -8.83 14.34 6.42
CA GLU A 266 -8.13 15.23 5.49
C GLU A 266 -8.59 16.69 5.65
N LYS A 267 -9.90 16.92 5.69
CA LYS A 267 -10.49 18.25 5.88
C LYS A 267 -10.06 18.90 7.20
N ILE A 268 -9.95 18.10 8.26
CA ILE A 268 -9.46 18.56 9.56
C ILE A 268 -7.96 18.83 9.50
N LEU A 269 -7.18 17.93 8.89
CA LEU A 269 -5.74 18.06 8.78
C LEU A 269 -5.34 19.34 8.03
N ARG A 270 -6.05 19.70 6.95
CA ARG A 270 -5.87 20.97 6.22
C ARG A 270 -6.03 22.23 7.08
N ARG A 271 -6.71 22.15 8.23
CA ARG A 271 -6.84 23.28 9.16
C ARG A 271 -5.63 23.41 10.09
N PHE A 272 -4.83 22.37 10.20
CA PHE A 272 -3.66 22.32 11.10
C PHE A 272 -2.34 22.36 10.34
N ALA A 273 -2.27 21.76 9.15
CA ALA A 273 -1.04 21.52 8.39
C ALA A 273 -1.17 21.99 6.93
N THR A 274 -0.03 22.31 6.32
CA THR A 274 0.05 22.77 4.92
C THR A 274 0.37 21.60 4.00
N GLU A 275 -0.42 21.38 2.95
CA GLU A 275 -0.17 20.32 1.96
C GLU A 275 1.02 20.67 1.05
N VAL A 276 1.88 19.70 0.75
CA VAL A 276 3.08 19.90 -0.08
C VAL A 276 2.76 19.85 -1.58
N ASN A 277 1.93 18.89 -2.02
CA ASN A 277 1.56 18.68 -3.42
C ASN A 277 0.04 18.60 -3.56
N SER A 278 -0.62 19.75 -3.75
CA SER A 278 -2.08 19.79 -3.89
C SER A 278 -2.54 19.09 -5.16
N ALA A 279 -3.32 18.01 -5.00
CA ALA A 279 -3.98 17.31 -6.11
C ALA A 279 -5.11 18.13 -6.76
N HIS A 280 -5.39 19.36 -6.28
CA HIS A 280 -6.45 20.24 -6.82
C HIS A 280 -6.20 20.78 -8.23
N GLY A 281 -5.17 20.30 -8.93
CA GLY A 281 -4.87 20.66 -10.32
C GLY A 281 -5.45 19.74 -11.39
N MET A 282 -6.07 18.60 -11.05
CA MET A 282 -6.71 17.76 -12.06
C MET A 282 -8.15 18.22 -12.30
N PRO A 283 -8.54 18.55 -13.55
CA PRO A 283 -9.95 18.79 -13.85
C PRO A 283 -10.77 17.55 -13.45
N PRO A 284 -12.01 17.71 -12.98
CA PRO A 284 -12.90 16.56 -12.81
C PRO A 284 -12.93 15.79 -14.13
N LEU A 285 -12.87 14.46 -14.05
CA LEU A 285 -13.10 13.61 -15.21
C LEU A 285 -14.47 14.02 -15.81
N PRO A 286 -14.55 14.16 -17.15
CA PRO A 286 -15.77 14.56 -17.82
C PRO A 286 -16.94 13.61 -17.52
#